data_AF-A0A8S8XF65-F1
#
_entry.id   AF-A0A8S8XF65-F1
#
_cell.length_a   1.000
_cell.length_b   1.000
_cell.length_c   1.000
_cell.angle_alpha   90.00
_cell.angle_beta   90.00
_cell.angle_gamma   90.00
#
_symmetry.space_group_name_H-M   'P 1'
#
loop_
_entity.id
_entity.type
_entity.pdbx_description
1 polymer ?
#
loop_
_entity_poly.entity_id
_entity_poly.type
_entity_poly.pdbx_seq_one_letter_code
_entity_poly.pdbx_strand_id
1 'polypeptide(L)'
;MSDQDADRLLTQLLPSVPFDGWTEAALATASRAAGFDEQAWRRIFPRGPLDAVLAFSDWADAAMQATLQTHDLTKMRVRDRVALGVRARLEALAPHQEAVRRSTRVLAQPGAAPDAARAVYRTVDAIWRAAGDTSTDYNFYTKRGLLAGVVVATTAYWLRDRSPDHAASWRFLERRLDEVLRVGKRLAQLKNLGDHLPLPFRRMRRT
;
A
#
# COMPACT_ATOMS: atom_id res chain seq x y z
N MET A 1 19.01 4.72 13.12
CA MET A 1 18.14 3.98 14.05
C MET A 1 17.72 2.73 13.32
N SER A 2 17.80 1.55 13.93
CA SER A 2 17.68 0.30 13.18
C SER A 2 16.21 -0.01 12.88
N ASP A 3 15.91 -0.50 11.67
CA ASP A 3 14.57 -1.01 11.31
C ASP A 3 14.10 -2.09 12.31
N GLN A 4 15.05 -2.80 12.93
CA GLN A 4 14.81 -3.82 13.96
C GLN A 4 14.16 -3.25 15.24
N ASP A 5 14.46 -2.01 15.64
CA ASP A 5 13.85 -1.42 16.83
C ASP A 5 12.38 -1.08 16.61
N ALA A 6 12.05 -0.59 15.40
CA ALA A 6 10.68 -0.30 14.99
C ALA A 6 9.84 -1.59 14.93
N ASP A 7 10.38 -2.66 14.33
CA ASP A 7 9.72 -3.97 14.25
C ASP A 7 9.48 -4.59 15.63
N ARG A 8 10.47 -4.52 16.53
CA ARG A 8 10.32 -4.98 17.92
C ARG A 8 9.22 -4.22 18.64
N LEU A 9 9.15 -2.90 18.48
CA LEU A 9 8.13 -2.09 19.12
C LEU A 9 6.74 -2.36 18.52
N LEU A 10 6.63 -2.48 17.20
CA LEU A 10 5.39 -2.84 16.51
C LEU A 10 4.86 -4.21 16.97
N THR A 11 5.74 -5.19 17.15
CA THR A 11 5.37 -6.53 17.62
C THR A 11 4.66 -6.47 18.98
N GLN A 12 5.11 -5.59 19.88
CA GLN A 12 4.48 -5.40 21.19
C GLN A 12 3.25 -4.49 21.14
N LEU A 13 3.20 -3.56 20.18
CA LEU A 13 2.10 -2.60 20.04
C LEU A 13 0.86 -3.20 19.38
N LEU A 14 1.02 -3.95 18.29
CA LEU A 14 -0.10 -4.42 17.46
C LEU A 14 -1.20 -5.19 18.24
N PRO A 15 -0.87 -6.04 19.24
CA PRO A 15 -1.89 -6.71 20.05
C PRO A 15 -2.78 -5.75 20.87
N SER A 16 -2.28 -4.58 21.27
CA SER A 16 -3.04 -3.60 22.07
C SER A 16 -3.83 -2.60 21.24
N VAL A 17 -3.44 -2.36 19.98
CA VAL A 17 -4.14 -1.41 19.07
C VAL A 17 -5.66 -1.65 18.96
N PRO A 18 -6.19 -2.90 18.93
CA PRO A 18 -7.64 -3.15 18.95
C PRO A 18 -8.38 -2.66 20.20
N PHE A 19 -7.67 -2.31 21.27
CA PHE A 19 -8.25 -1.77 22.50
C PHE A 19 -7.86 -0.31 22.69
N ASP A 20 -6.55 -0.04 22.72
CA ASP A 20 -5.99 1.27 23.07
C ASP A 20 -5.82 2.20 21.87
N GLY A 21 -5.90 1.66 20.66
CA GLY A 21 -5.67 2.38 19.41
C GLY A 21 -4.20 2.77 19.20
N TRP A 22 -3.97 3.59 18.18
CA TRP A 22 -2.67 4.17 17.88
C TRP A 22 -2.47 5.43 18.74
N THR A 23 -1.99 5.27 19.97
CA THR A 23 -1.83 6.37 20.94
C THR A 23 -0.41 6.40 21.53
N GLU A 24 0.02 7.56 22.03
CA GLU A 24 1.30 7.68 22.74
C GLU A 24 1.36 6.80 24.00
N ALA A 25 0.23 6.62 24.70
CA ALA A 25 0.15 5.74 25.86
C ALA A 25 0.35 4.26 25.49
N ALA A 26 -0.25 3.82 24.38
CA ALA A 26 -0.02 2.47 23.84
C ALA A 26 1.44 2.30 23.40
N LEU A 27 2.04 3.33 22.78
CA LEU A 27 3.46 3.34 22.39
C LEU A 27 4.40 3.24 23.60
N ALA A 28 4.14 3.99 24.66
CA ALA A 28 4.93 3.94 25.90
C ALA A 28 4.86 2.56 26.56
N THR A 29 3.66 1.97 26.61
CA THR A 29 3.43 0.62 27.12
C THR A 29 4.16 -0.43 26.28
N ALA A 30 4.03 -0.37 24.95
CA ALA A 30 4.73 -1.26 24.03
C ALA A 30 6.26 -1.11 24.12
N SER A 31 6.76 0.11 24.35
CA SER A 31 8.19 0.38 24.51
C SER A 31 8.77 -0.36 25.72
N ARG A 32 8.08 -0.30 26.87
CA ARG A 32 8.46 -1.07 28.07
C ARG A 32 8.38 -2.58 27.82
N ALA A 33 7.31 -3.05 27.19
CA ALA A 33 7.15 -4.47 26.86
C ALA A 33 8.23 -4.99 25.88
N ALA A 34 8.75 -4.12 25.01
CA ALA A 34 9.83 -4.45 24.09
C ALA A 34 11.23 -4.45 24.75
N GLY A 35 11.32 -4.15 26.06
CA GLY A 35 12.57 -4.09 26.82
C GLY A 35 13.33 -2.78 26.64
N PHE A 36 12.67 -1.71 26.18
CA PHE A 36 13.24 -0.38 26.09
C PHE A 36 12.85 0.50 27.28
N ASP A 37 13.50 1.66 27.40
CA ASP A 37 12.99 2.75 28.24
C ASP A 37 11.60 3.19 27.78
N GLU A 38 10.73 3.61 28.71
CA GLU A 38 9.34 3.99 28.42
C GLU A 38 9.22 5.09 27.37
N GLN A 39 10.20 5.98 27.26
CA GLN A 39 10.19 7.07 26.29
C GLN A 39 10.99 6.76 25.02
N ALA A 40 11.57 5.56 24.89
CA ALA A 40 12.35 5.20 23.71
C ALA A 40 11.52 5.27 22.41
N TRP A 41 10.21 5.05 22.49
CA TRP A 41 9.31 5.23 21.35
C TRP A 41 9.38 6.63 20.73
N ARG A 42 9.68 7.70 21.50
CA ARG A 42 9.79 9.07 20.95
C ARG A 42 10.97 9.23 20.01
N ARG A 43 12.04 8.47 20.24
CA ARG A 43 13.14 8.37 19.30
C ARG A 43 12.77 7.52 18.09
N ILE A 44 12.09 6.39 18.32
CA ILE A 44 11.70 5.42 17.28
C ILE A 44 10.66 6.00 16.31
N PHE A 45 9.67 6.69 16.85
CA PHE A 45 8.55 7.31 16.14
C PHE A 45 8.41 8.78 16.57
N PRO A 46 9.26 9.69 16.04
CA PRO A 46 9.27 11.09 16.42
C PRO A 46 7.94 11.83 16.22
N ARG A 47 7.15 11.43 15.21
CA ARG A 47 5.79 11.96 14.96
C ARG A 47 4.70 11.11 15.64
N GLY A 48 5.09 10.25 16.58
CA GLY A 48 4.19 9.43 17.39
C GLY A 48 3.36 8.44 16.58
N PRO A 49 2.04 8.36 16.82
CA PRO A 49 1.15 7.40 16.15
C PRO A 49 1.22 7.38 14.62
N LEU A 50 1.47 8.53 13.97
CA LEU A 50 1.60 8.58 12.52
C LEU A 50 2.78 7.74 12.03
N ASP A 51 3.97 7.90 12.64
CA ASP A 51 5.15 7.12 12.27
C ASP A 51 4.95 5.63 12.56
N ALA A 52 4.27 5.29 13.66
CA ALA A 52 3.95 3.89 13.97
C ALA A 52 3.03 3.26 12.91
N VAL A 53 2.01 3.99 12.43
CA VAL A 53 1.12 3.53 11.35
C VAL A 53 1.88 3.37 10.02
N LEU A 54 2.78 4.29 9.71
CA LEU A 54 3.60 4.20 8.49
C LEU A 54 4.57 3.02 8.56
N ALA A 55 5.20 2.80 9.71
CA ALA A 55 6.07 1.65 9.95
C ALA A 55 5.28 0.33 9.86
N PHE A 56 4.05 0.28 10.38
CA PHE A 56 3.17 -0.89 10.21
C PHE A 56 2.82 -1.14 8.73
N SER A 57 2.63 -0.09 7.92
CA SER A 57 2.46 -0.23 6.48
C SER A 57 3.71 -0.78 5.80
N ASP A 58 4.90 -0.35 6.23
CA ASP A 58 6.19 -0.80 5.69
C ASP A 58 6.46 -2.28 6.08
N TRP A 59 6.12 -2.67 7.31
CA TRP A 59 6.14 -4.07 7.75
C TRP A 59 5.25 -4.96 6.85
N ALA A 60 4.04 -4.51 6.51
CA ALA A 60 3.15 -5.26 5.63
C ALA A 60 3.69 -5.37 4.20
N ASP A 61 4.36 -4.33 3.70
CA ASP A 61 5.01 -4.35 2.39
C ASP A 61 6.22 -5.33 2.38
N ALA A 62 6.96 -5.42 3.48
CA ALA A 62 8.04 -6.40 3.65
C ALA A 62 7.51 -7.84 3.70
N ALA A 63 6.44 -8.10 4.48
CA ALA A 63 5.80 -9.40 4.56
C ALA A 63 5.21 -9.85 3.20
N MET A 64 4.60 -8.92 2.46
CA MET A 64 4.17 -9.15 1.08
C MET A 64 5.34 -9.57 0.19
N GLN A 65 6.46 -8.84 0.22
CA GLN A 65 7.63 -9.17 -0.59
C GLN A 65 8.21 -10.54 -0.25
N ALA A 66 8.33 -10.87 1.04
CA ALA A 66 8.78 -12.18 1.50
C ALA A 66 7.87 -13.29 0.95
N THR A 67 6.55 -13.08 0.98
CA THR A 67 5.59 -14.04 0.40
C THR A 67 5.78 -14.19 -1.10
N LEU A 68 5.94 -13.09 -1.84
CA LEU A 68 6.14 -13.12 -3.29
C LEU A 68 7.43 -13.85 -3.70
N GLN A 69 8.49 -13.79 -2.90
CA GLN A 69 9.75 -14.51 -3.14
C GLN A 69 9.60 -16.04 -3.06
N THR A 70 8.59 -16.54 -2.37
CA THR A 70 8.31 -17.99 -2.30
C THR A 70 7.63 -18.53 -3.56
N HIS A 71 7.24 -17.66 -4.49
CA HIS A 71 6.50 -18.02 -5.70
C HIS A 71 7.38 -17.88 -6.96
N ASP A 72 7.19 -18.79 -7.92
CA ASP A 72 7.78 -18.64 -9.25
C ASP A 72 6.96 -17.66 -10.10
N LEU A 73 7.20 -16.36 -9.90
CA LEU A 73 6.48 -15.29 -10.58
C LEU A 73 6.74 -15.27 -12.10
N THR A 74 7.81 -15.91 -12.58
CA THR A 74 8.16 -15.90 -14.02
C THR A 74 7.16 -16.71 -14.85
N LYS A 75 6.51 -17.70 -14.25
CA LYS A 75 5.46 -18.52 -14.88
C LYS A 75 4.08 -17.86 -14.86
N MET A 76 3.95 -16.69 -14.26
CA MET A 76 2.66 -16.00 -14.09
C MET A 76 2.50 -14.84 -15.07
N ARG A 77 1.26 -14.61 -15.51
CA ARG A 77 0.93 -13.38 -16.25
C ARG A 77 1.11 -12.18 -15.32
N VAL A 78 1.52 -11.03 -15.85
CA VAL A 78 1.75 -9.80 -15.07
C VAL A 78 0.54 -9.43 -14.19
N ARG A 79 -0.68 -9.57 -14.73
CA ARG A 79 -1.91 -9.35 -13.97
C ARG A 79 -1.99 -10.24 -12.72
N ASP A 80 -1.69 -11.53 -12.87
CA ASP A 80 -1.79 -12.50 -11.79
C ASP A 80 -0.71 -12.22 -10.72
N ARG A 81 0.48 -11.78 -11.14
CA ARG A 81 1.54 -11.30 -10.23
C ARG A 81 1.10 -10.10 -9.40
N VAL A 82 0.45 -9.11 -10.05
CA VAL A 82 -0.08 -7.93 -9.36
C VAL A 82 -1.20 -8.30 -8.39
N ALA A 83 -2.12 -9.17 -8.81
CA ALA A 83 -3.19 -9.67 -7.94
C ALA A 83 -2.63 -10.40 -6.72
N LEU A 84 -1.64 -11.28 -6.92
CA LEU A 84 -0.93 -11.98 -5.86
C LEU A 84 -0.26 -10.99 -4.88
N GLY A 85 0.38 -9.93 -5.38
CA GLY A 85 1.00 -8.92 -4.52
C GLY A 85 -0.01 -8.21 -3.62
N VAL A 86 -1.13 -7.75 -4.18
CA VAL A 86 -2.20 -7.12 -3.37
C VAL A 86 -2.77 -8.11 -2.35
N ARG A 87 -3.01 -9.35 -2.77
CA ARG A 87 -3.56 -10.41 -1.90
C ARG A 87 -2.60 -10.76 -0.76
N ALA A 88 -1.33 -11.05 -1.06
CA ALA A 88 -0.31 -11.40 -0.08
C ALA A 88 -0.15 -10.32 1.00
N ARG A 89 -0.21 -9.04 0.60
CA ARG A 89 -0.19 -7.94 1.56
C ARG A 89 -1.41 -7.92 2.49
N LEU A 90 -2.61 -8.12 1.95
CA LEU A 90 -3.84 -8.15 2.76
C LEU A 90 -3.90 -9.38 3.65
N GLU A 91 -3.40 -10.53 3.20
CA GLU A 91 -3.26 -11.74 4.01
C GLU A 91 -2.27 -11.52 5.17
N ALA A 92 -1.13 -10.85 4.93
CA ALA A 92 -0.19 -10.48 6.00
C ALA A 92 -0.84 -9.54 7.04
N LEU A 93 -1.77 -8.69 6.62
CA LEU A 93 -2.52 -7.79 7.50
C LEU A 93 -3.71 -8.44 8.21
N ALA A 94 -4.14 -9.64 7.80
CA ALA A 94 -5.35 -10.27 8.32
C ALA A 94 -5.33 -10.51 9.85
N PRO A 95 -4.22 -10.93 10.47
CA PRO A 95 -4.14 -11.03 11.93
C PRO A 95 -4.33 -9.69 12.66
N HIS A 96 -4.14 -8.56 11.96
CA HIS A 96 -4.16 -7.21 12.50
C HIS A 96 -5.23 -6.33 11.85
N GLN A 97 -6.34 -6.92 11.38
CA GLN A 97 -7.36 -6.21 10.61
C GLN A 97 -7.93 -4.99 11.36
N GLU A 98 -8.15 -5.08 12.67
CA GLU A 98 -8.63 -3.93 13.45
C GLU A 98 -7.57 -2.83 13.57
N ALA A 99 -6.27 -3.18 13.61
CA ALA A 99 -5.20 -2.18 13.58
C ALA A 99 -5.22 -1.38 12.27
N VAL A 100 -5.44 -2.04 11.13
CA VAL A 100 -5.64 -1.40 9.82
C VAL A 100 -6.86 -0.47 9.84
N ARG A 101 -7.98 -0.92 10.43
CA ARG A 101 -9.18 -0.08 10.56
C ARG A 101 -8.88 1.19 11.36
N ARG A 102 -8.17 1.06 12.48
CA ARG A 102 -7.80 2.17 13.37
C ARG A 102 -6.81 3.13 12.73
N SER A 103 -5.92 2.64 11.87
CA SER A 103 -4.97 3.48 11.12
C SER A 103 -5.67 4.52 10.25
N THR A 104 -6.89 4.25 9.77
CA THR A 104 -7.67 5.22 8.97
C THR A 104 -7.92 6.53 9.73
N ARG A 105 -8.12 6.47 11.05
CA ARG A 105 -8.32 7.66 11.89
C ARG A 105 -7.05 8.49 12.01
N VAL A 106 -5.88 7.84 12.11
CA VAL A 106 -4.57 8.52 12.16
C VAL A 106 -4.29 9.18 10.81
N LEU A 107 -4.49 8.45 9.71
CA LEU A 107 -4.23 8.94 8.36
C LEU A 107 -5.24 10.02 7.89
N ALA A 108 -6.39 10.14 8.55
CA ALA A 108 -7.37 11.19 8.30
C ALA A 108 -7.05 12.52 9.01
N GLN A 109 -6.03 12.55 9.88
CA GLN A 109 -5.64 13.79 10.57
C GLN A 109 -5.11 14.84 9.57
N PRO A 110 -5.35 16.14 9.83
CA PRO A 110 -4.79 17.22 9.02
C PRO A 110 -3.27 17.07 8.89
N GLY A 111 -2.76 17.11 7.65
CA GLY A 111 -1.33 16.97 7.37
C GLY A 111 -0.83 15.54 7.15
N ALA A 112 -1.61 14.49 7.45
CA ALA A 112 -1.20 13.10 7.22
C ALA A 112 -1.40 12.62 5.77
N ALA A 113 -2.18 13.34 4.97
CA ALA A 113 -2.53 12.94 3.60
C ALA A 113 -1.32 12.72 2.66
N PRO A 114 -0.26 13.57 2.67
CA PRO A 114 0.93 13.33 1.86
C PRO A 114 1.69 12.05 2.26
N ASP A 115 1.80 11.77 3.55
CA ASP A 115 2.42 10.54 4.06
C ASP A 115 1.60 9.30 3.69
N ALA A 116 0.27 9.36 3.84
CA ALA A 116 -0.63 8.29 3.42
C ALA A 116 -0.51 7.99 1.92
N ALA A 117 -0.48 9.04 1.08
CA ALA A 117 -0.29 8.89 -0.36
C ALA A 117 1.08 8.29 -0.70
N ARG A 118 2.13 8.70 0.01
CA ARG A 118 3.48 8.13 -0.14
C ARG A 118 3.53 6.66 0.28
N ALA A 119 2.86 6.28 1.37
CA ALA A 119 2.76 4.89 1.80
C ALA A 119 2.08 4.02 0.73
N VAL A 120 0.92 4.44 0.22
CA VAL A 120 0.22 3.73 -0.87
C VAL A 120 1.09 3.64 -2.11
N TYR A 121 1.78 4.72 -2.48
CA TYR A 121 2.69 4.71 -3.62
C TYR A 121 3.81 3.69 -3.43
N ARG A 122 4.46 3.64 -2.25
CA ARG A 122 5.51 2.65 -1.94
C ARG A 122 5.00 1.22 -2.09
N THR A 123 3.83 0.91 -1.54
CA THR A 123 3.19 -0.41 -1.69
C THR A 123 2.99 -0.78 -3.15
N VAL A 124 2.39 0.12 -3.93
CA VAL A 124 2.10 -0.09 -5.36
C VAL A 124 3.37 -0.27 -6.17
N ASP A 125 4.39 0.53 -5.87
CA ASP A 125 5.69 0.49 -6.51
C ASP A 125 6.42 -0.84 -6.22
N ALA A 126 6.36 -1.32 -4.96
CA ALA A 126 6.87 -2.63 -4.57
C ALA A 126 6.15 -3.78 -5.31
N ILE A 127 4.82 -3.73 -5.43
CA ILE A 127 4.05 -4.72 -6.18
C ILE A 127 4.46 -4.72 -7.66
N TRP A 128 4.57 -3.56 -8.29
CA TRP A 128 4.97 -3.47 -9.71
C TRP A 128 6.40 -3.96 -9.95
N ARG A 129 7.33 -3.65 -9.05
CA ARG A 129 8.70 -4.18 -9.13
C ARG A 129 8.72 -5.69 -9.02
N ALA A 130 8.02 -6.26 -8.04
CA ALA A 130 7.90 -7.72 -7.90
C ALA A 130 7.19 -8.35 -9.10
N ALA A 131 6.24 -7.65 -9.72
CA ALA A 131 5.59 -8.08 -10.94
C ALA A 131 6.47 -7.97 -12.19
N GLY A 132 7.71 -7.48 -12.10
CA GLY A 132 8.66 -7.38 -13.20
C GLY A 132 8.40 -6.22 -14.17
N ASP A 133 7.77 -5.14 -13.72
CA ASP A 133 7.58 -3.94 -14.54
C ASP A 133 8.91 -3.24 -14.82
N THR A 134 9.30 -3.17 -16.10
CA THR A 134 10.49 -2.45 -16.59
C THR A 134 10.15 -1.13 -17.26
N SER A 135 8.89 -0.68 -17.17
CA SER A 135 8.43 0.53 -17.86
C SER A 135 9.11 1.77 -17.29
N THR A 136 9.64 2.62 -18.16
CA THR A 136 10.04 3.99 -17.83
C THR A 136 9.00 4.94 -18.47
N ASP A 137 8.89 6.18 -18.00
CA ASP A 137 8.03 7.26 -18.56
C ASP A 137 6.53 7.23 -18.15
N TYR A 138 5.64 7.89 -18.92
CA TYR A 138 4.23 8.10 -18.58
C TYR A 138 3.48 6.80 -18.20
N ASN A 139 3.81 5.68 -18.86
CA ASN A 139 3.25 4.37 -18.57
C ASN A 139 3.53 3.94 -17.11
N PHE A 140 4.69 4.32 -16.57
CA PHE A 140 5.08 4.03 -15.18
C PHE A 140 4.16 4.72 -14.17
N TYR A 141 3.88 6.02 -14.37
CA TYR A 141 3.02 6.80 -13.46
C TYR A 141 1.55 6.42 -13.58
N THR A 142 1.03 6.20 -14.80
CA THR A 142 -0.36 5.78 -15.01
C THR A 142 -0.64 4.41 -14.38
N LYS A 143 0.26 3.44 -14.55
CA LYS A 143 0.15 2.11 -13.93
C LYS A 143 0.07 2.19 -12.40
N ARG A 144 0.91 3.03 -11.79
CA ARG A 144 0.95 3.21 -10.33
C ARG A 144 -0.29 3.94 -9.82
N GLY A 145 -0.73 5.00 -10.50
CA GLY A 145 -1.96 5.70 -10.14
C GLY A 145 -3.19 4.80 -10.19
N LEU A 146 -3.34 4.00 -11.26
CA LEU A 146 -4.45 3.06 -11.38
C LEU A 146 -4.41 1.96 -10.30
N LEU A 147 -3.23 1.35 -10.07
CA LEU A 147 -3.09 0.32 -9.04
C LEU A 147 -3.29 0.86 -7.62
N ALA A 148 -2.90 2.11 -7.34
CA ALA A 148 -3.19 2.78 -6.07
C ALA A 148 -4.70 2.82 -5.77
N GLY A 149 -5.51 3.18 -6.77
CA GLY A 149 -6.97 3.13 -6.67
C GLY A 149 -7.49 1.73 -6.35
N VAL A 150 -6.94 0.70 -7.00
CA VAL A 150 -7.29 -0.70 -6.73
C VAL A 150 -6.91 -1.12 -5.31
N VAL A 151 -5.69 -0.81 -4.85
CA VAL A 151 -5.20 -1.16 -3.51
C VAL A 151 -6.07 -0.53 -2.42
N VAL A 152 -6.34 0.79 -2.53
CA VAL A 152 -7.18 1.50 -1.56
C VAL A 152 -8.61 0.96 -1.56
N ALA A 153 -9.23 0.80 -2.73
CA ALA A 153 -10.60 0.30 -2.83
C ALA A 153 -10.73 -1.14 -2.32
N THR A 154 -9.77 -2.00 -2.65
CA THR A 154 -9.77 -3.41 -2.22
C THR A 154 -9.55 -3.51 -0.71
N THR A 155 -8.65 -2.70 -0.13
CA THR A 155 -8.43 -2.65 1.32
C THR A 155 -9.71 -2.22 2.05
N ALA A 156 -10.38 -1.17 1.56
CA ALA A 156 -11.64 -0.70 2.14
C ALA A 156 -12.77 -1.74 2.05
N TYR A 157 -12.84 -2.49 0.94
CA TYR A 157 -13.78 -3.60 0.77
C TYR A 157 -13.45 -4.75 1.73
N TRP A 158 -12.18 -5.15 1.78
CA TRP A 158 -11.64 -6.22 2.61
C TRP A 158 -11.91 -6.01 4.10
N LEU A 159 -11.76 -4.78 4.60
CA LEU A 159 -12.08 -4.42 5.99
C LEU A 159 -13.56 -4.64 6.37
N ARG A 160 -14.45 -4.86 5.41
CA ARG A 160 -15.90 -5.06 5.62
C ARG A 160 -16.35 -6.45 5.19
N ASP A 161 -15.46 -7.24 4.60
CA ASP A 161 -15.78 -8.56 4.07
C ASP A 161 -15.94 -9.57 5.21
N ARG A 162 -17.05 -10.30 5.20
CA ARG A 162 -17.37 -11.37 6.16
C ARG A 162 -17.48 -12.74 5.49
N SER A 163 -17.17 -12.83 4.20
CA SER A 163 -17.16 -14.11 3.49
C SER A 163 -16.01 -14.99 3.98
N PRO A 164 -16.16 -16.33 3.91
CA PRO A 164 -15.08 -17.25 4.25
C PRO A 164 -13.80 -16.93 3.48
N ASP A 165 -12.68 -16.88 4.18
CA ASP A 165 -11.34 -16.57 3.66
C ASP A 165 -11.26 -15.29 2.81
N HIS A 166 -12.16 -14.32 3.03
CA HIS A 166 -12.28 -13.08 2.24
C HIS A 166 -12.51 -13.32 0.74
N ALA A 167 -13.20 -14.40 0.37
CA ALA A 167 -13.48 -14.76 -1.02
C ALA A 167 -14.14 -13.64 -1.84
N ALA A 168 -15.01 -12.84 -1.20
CA ALA A 168 -15.63 -11.70 -1.87
C ALA A 168 -14.63 -10.57 -2.19
N SER A 169 -13.64 -10.35 -1.32
CA SER A 169 -12.54 -9.40 -1.54
C SER A 169 -11.65 -9.80 -2.70
N TRP A 170 -11.35 -11.10 -2.85
CA TRP A 170 -10.54 -11.59 -3.97
C TRP A 170 -11.28 -11.41 -5.30
N ARG A 171 -12.57 -11.72 -5.35
CA ARG A 171 -13.41 -11.43 -6.52
C ARG A 171 -13.51 -9.93 -6.81
N PHE A 172 -13.58 -9.09 -5.77
CA PHE A 172 -13.59 -7.65 -5.92
C PHE A 172 -12.28 -7.15 -6.54
N LEU A 173 -11.13 -7.61 -6.03
CA LEU A 173 -9.80 -7.32 -6.55
C LEU A 173 -9.67 -7.69 -8.03
N GLU A 174 -10.05 -8.91 -8.40
CA GLU A 174 -9.98 -9.37 -9.79
C GLU A 174 -10.75 -8.47 -10.75
N ARG A 175 -11.99 -8.11 -10.38
CA ARG A 175 -12.83 -7.19 -11.15
C ARG A 175 -12.20 -5.80 -11.27
N ARG A 176 -11.64 -5.26 -10.19
CA ARG A 176 -10.96 -3.96 -10.22
C ARG A 176 -9.72 -3.98 -11.12
N LEU A 177 -8.95 -5.07 -11.10
CA LEU A 177 -7.82 -5.25 -12.00
C LEU A 177 -8.26 -5.33 -13.48
N ASP A 178 -9.37 -6.00 -13.79
CA ASP A 178 -9.92 -6.02 -15.15
C ASP A 178 -10.32 -4.62 -15.65
N GLU A 179 -10.92 -3.81 -14.79
CA GLU A 179 -11.33 -2.46 -15.13
C GLU A 179 -10.15 -1.54 -15.40
N VAL A 180 -9.12 -1.55 -14.55
CA VAL A 180 -7.94 -0.70 -14.78
C VAL A 180 -7.16 -1.10 -16.02
N LEU A 181 -7.14 -2.39 -16.39
CA LEU A 181 -6.57 -2.83 -17.66
C LEU A 181 -7.35 -2.27 -18.86
N ARG A 182 -8.69 -2.21 -18.78
CA ARG A 182 -9.54 -1.60 -19.82
C ARG A 182 -9.30 -0.09 -19.90
N VAL A 183 -9.20 0.60 -18.76
CA VAL A 183 -8.91 2.04 -18.70
C VAL A 183 -7.52 2.33 -19.29
N GLY A 184 -6.50 1.56 -18.89
CA GLY A 184 -5.15 1.68 -19.42
C GLY A 184 -5.09 1.52 -20.95
N LYS A 185 -5.82 0.53 -21.50
CA LYS A 185 -5.93 0.34 -22.96
C LYS A 185 -6.57 1.54 -23.65
N ARG A 186 -7.65 2.10 -23.11
CA ARG A 186 -8.31 3.30 -23.66
C ARG A 186 -7.41 4.52 -23.64
N LEU A 187 -6.68 4.75 -22.55
CA LEU A 187 -5.71 5.84 -22.44
C LEU A 187 -4.57 5.70 -23.47
N ALA A 188 -4.07 4.48 -23.68
CA ALA A 188 -3.05 4.22 -24.69
C ALA A 188 -3.57 4.46 -26.13
N GLN A 189 -4.81 4.06 -26.43
CA GLN A 189 -5.44 4.31 -27.72
C GLN A 189 -5.61 5.81 -28.02
N LEU A 190 -6.05 6.60 -27.04
CA LEU A 190 -6.18 8.06 -27.18
C LEU A 190 -4.84 8.74 -27.45
N LYS A 191 -3.76 8.28 -26.79
CA LYS A 191 -2.41 8.78 -27.05
C LYS A 191 -1.97 8.51 -28.49
N ASN A 192 -2.11 7.26 -28.96
CA ASN A 192 -1.71 6.91 -30.32
C ASN A 192 -2.49 7.73 -31.37
N LEU A 193 -3.77 8.03 -31.14
CA LEU A 193 -4.55 8.92 -32.01
C LEU A 193 -4.01 10.36 -32.03
N GLY A 194 -3.56 10.88 -30.88
CA GLY A 194 -2.93 12.19 -30.78
C GLY A 194 -1.56 12.26 -31.48
N ASP A 195 -0.78 11.17 -31.43
CA ASP A 195 0.50 11.04 -32.12
C ASP A 195 0.33 10.89 -33.66
N HIS A 196 -0.87 10.51 -34.13
CA HIS A 196 -1.22 10.36 -35.56
C HIS A 196 -2.09 11.48 -36.13
N LEU A 197 -2.34 12.57 -35.40
CA LEU A 197 -3.12 13.71 -35.92
C LEU A 197 -2.27 14.58 -36.87
N PRO A 198 -2.67 14.81 -38.14
CA PRO A 198 -1.99 15.78 -38.99
C PRO A 198 -2.13 17.18 -38.37
N LEU A 199 -1.00 17.85 -38.17
CA LEU A 199 -0.84 19.12 -37.44
C LEU A 199 -1.62 20.29 -38.09
N PRO A 200 -2.50 20.99 -37.35
CA PRO A 200 -2.80 22.39 -37.66
C PRO A 200 -2.57 23.34 -36.46
N PHE A 201 -2.14 22.86 -35.29
CA PHE A 201 -2.11 23.70 -34.07
C PHE A 201 -0.76 23.80 -33.34
N ARG A 202 0.37 23.47 -34.00
CA ARG A 202 1.73 23.68 -33.43
C ARG A 202 2.26 25.11 -33.58
N ARG A 203 1.40 26.12 -33.45
CA ARG A 203 1.80 27.54 -33.34
C ARG A 203 1.10 28.20 -32.18
N MET A 204 1.72 28.14 -31.01
CA MET A 204 1.80 29.23 -30.02
C MET A 204 2.65 28.77 -28.83
N ARG A 205 3.97 28.74 -29.03
CA ARG A 205 4.97 28.95 -27.96
C ARG A 205 6.17 29.63 -28.61
N ARG A 206 6.16 30.96 -28.59
CA ARG A 206 7.32 31.86 -28.55
C ARG A 206 6.81 33.30 -28.65
N THR A 207 6.75 33.96 -27.50
CA THR A 207 7.36 35.27 -27.22
C THR A 207 7.56 35.32 -25.72
#